data_AF-A0A9P7A5J0-F1
#
_entry.id   AF-A0A9P7A5J0-F1
#
_cell.length_a   1.000
_cell.length_b   1.000
_cell.length_c   1.000
_cell.angle_alpha   90.00
_cell.angle_beta   90.00
_cell.angle_gamma   90.00
#
_symmetry.space_group_name_H-M   'P 1'
#
loop_
_entity.id
_entity.type
_entity.pdbx_description
1 polymer ?
#
loop_
_entity_poly.entity_id
_entity_poly.type
_entity_poly.pdbx_seq_one_letter_code
_entity_poly.pdbx_strand_id
1 'polypeptide(L)'
;MPPPDKSPDDWTPYQSRVEFETAEFLYTRNQMSAGNINILLDLWATTLLKHNDKPPFADCCDLYKTIDITPVGDIKWQSFKVQYTGEKPAHNIPPWMDQPYDVWYRDPHEVVHNMLANPEYATEMDYRPYHEYSSESDECQWQDFMSGDWAWNQTDIISKDPEMLGSMFVPVILGSDKTMVSVATGANDYYPLYVSIRNVRNNV
;
A
#
# COMPACT_ATOMS: atom_id res chain seq x y z
N MET A 1 -19.52 5.98 -6.25
CA MET A 1 -19.57 7.29 -6.94
C MET A 1 -18.13 7.63 -7.26
N PRO A 2 -17.74 7.84 -8.53
CA PRO A 2 -16.36 8.24 -8.82
C PRO A 2 -16.06 9.54 -8.07
N PRO A 3 -14.82 9.75 -7.58
CA PRO A 3 -14.45 11.02 -6.99
C PRO A 3 -14.75 12.13 -8.01
N PRO A 4 -15.26 13.28 -7.56
CA PRO A 4 -15.57 14.38 -8.46
C PRO A 4 -14.31 14.80 -9.24
N ASP A 5 -14.48 15.15 -10.52
CA ASP A 5 -13.40 15.67 -11.35
C ASP A 5 -12.76 16.86 -10.64
N LYS A 6 -11.46 16.72 -10.33
CA LYS A 6 -10.67 17.79 -9.73
C LYS A 6 -10.54 18.93 -10.75
N SER A 7 -10.62 20.17 -10.26
CA SER A 7 -10.37 21.36 -11.07
C SER A 7 -8.99 21.26 -11.75
N PRO A 8 -8.78 21.76 -12.98
CA PRO A 8 -7.47 21.80 -13.61
C PRO A 8 -6.38 22.52 -12.78
N ASP A 9 -6.81 23.37 -11.85
CA ASP A 9 -5.95 24.12 -10.92
C ASP A 9 -5.96 23.56 -9.49
N ASP A 10 -6.57 22.37 -9.27
CA ASP A 10 -6.54 21.71 -7.97
C ASP A 10 -5.21 20.97 -7.76
N TRP A 11 -4.29 21.66 -7.10
CA TRP A 11 -2.99 21.09 -6.70
C TRP A 11 -3.05 20.40 -5.33
N THR A 12 -4.22 20.22 -4.71
CA THR A 12 -4.33 19.65 -3.35
C THR A 12 -3.56 18.32 -3.24
N PRO A 13 -2.65 18.18 -2.24
CA PRO A 13 -2.49 18.99 -1.03
C PRO A 13 -1.54 20.21 -1.16
N TYR A 14 -0.93 20.39 -2.33
CA TYR A 14 -0.01 21.48 -2.63
C TYR A 14 -0.78 22.79 -2.86
N GLN A 15 -0.20 23.91 -2.45
CA GLN A 15 -0.80 25.25 -2.62
C GLN A 15 -0.63 25.79 -4.04
N SER A 16 0.29 25.22 -4.82
CA SER A 16 0.54 25.63 -6.20
C SER A 16 1.22 24.54 -7.03
N ARG A 17 1.18 24.73 -8.35
CA ARG A 17 1.98 23.95 -9.31
C ARG A 17 3.47 23.91 -8.96
N VAL A 18 4.03 25.06 -8.55
CA VAL A 18 5.46 25.17 -8.23
C VAL A 18 5.81 24.31 -7.02
N GLU A 19 4.93 24.27 -6.02
CA GLU A 19 5.11 23.43 -4.85
C GLU A 19 5.05 21.94 -5.19
N PHE A 20 4.08 21.52 -6.03
CA PHE A 20 4.00 20.15 -6.54
C PHE A 20 5.27 19.75 -7.34
N GLU A 21 5.65 20.56 -8.33
CA GLU A 21 6.82 20.26 -9.19
C GLU A 21 8.13 20.26 -8.38
N THR A 22 8.23 21.09 -7.34
CA THR A 22 9.36 21.09 -6.42
C THR A 22 9.42 19.79 -5.64
N ALA A 23 8.31 19.34 -5.06
CA ALA A 23 8.24 18.05 -4.35
C ALA A 23 8.56 16.88 -5.28
N GLU A 24 7.95 16.84 -6.47
CA GLU A 24 8.20 15.80 -7.48
C GLU A 24 9.70 15.74 -7.82
N PHE A 25 10.31 16.89 -8.15
CA PHE A 25 11.71 16.95 -8.53
C PHE A 25 12.64 16.52 -7.40
N LEU A 26 12.48 17.09 -6.21
CA LEU A 26 13.37 16.83 -5.08
C LEU A 26 13.25 15.39 -4.56
N TYR A 27 12.03 14.85 -4.52
CA TYR A 27 11.76 13.53 -3.97
C TYR A 27 12.00 12.41 -4.97
N THR A 28 11.48 12.52 -6.20
CA THR A 28 11.49 11.41 -7.16
C THR A 28 12.69 11.42 -8.10
N ARG A 29 13.09 12.60 -8.61
CA ARG A 29 14.12 12.71 -9.67
C ARG A 29 15.50 12.92 -9.09
N ASN A 30 15.63 13.86 -8.16
CA ASN A 30 16.92 14.18 -7.55
C ASN A 30 17.24 13.30 -6.33
N GLN A 31 16.21 12.82 -5.61
CA GLN A 31 16.34 12.10 -4.34
C GLN A 31 17.24 12.86 -3.36
N MET A 32 16.97 14.16 -3.23
CA MET A 32 17.81 15.08 -2.48
C MET A 32 17.78 14.73 -0.99
N SER A 33 18.94 14.72 -0.31
CA SER A 33 19.00 14.50 1.13
C SER A 33 18.26 15.61 1.89
N ALA A 34 17.65 15.28 3.03
CA ALA A 34 16.93 16.24 3.88
C ALA A 34 17.78 17.48 4.22
N GLY A 35 19.07 17.29 4.48
CA GLY A 35 20.01 18.40 4.72
C GLY A 35 20.19 19.32 3.51
N ASN A 36 20.31 18.76 2.30
CA ASN A 36 20.42 19.55 1.07
C ASN A 36 19.11 20.25 0.72
N ILE A 37 17.95 19.62 0.99
CA ILE A 37 16.63 20.25 0.83
C ILE A 37 16.54 21.49 1.73
N ASN A 38 16.94 21.39 2.99
CA ASN A 38 16.92 22.53 3.91
C ASN A 38 17.82 23.68 3.43
N ILE A 39 19.02 23.36 2.92
CA ILE A 39 19.93 24.38 2.35
C ILE A 39 19.27 25.07 1.16
N LEU A 40 18.65 24.31 0.24
CA LEU A 40 17.97 24.87 -0.93
C LEU A 40 16.80 25.78 -0.52
N LEU A 41 15.96 25.33 0.41
CA LEU A 41 14.80 26.10 0.89
C LEU A 41 15.23 27.39 1.62
N ASP A 42 16.32 27.35 2.39
CA ASP A 42 16.88 28.52 3.07
C ASP A 42 17.45 29.56 2.08
N LEU A 43 18.13 29.08 1.03
CA LEU A 43 18.59 29.95 -0.07
C LEU A 43 17.41 30.60 -0.80
N TRP A 44 16.36 29.83 -1.09
CA TRP A 44 15.15 30.38 -1.70
C TRP A 44 14.46 31.40 -0.81
N ALA A 45 14.26 31.08 0.48
CA ALA A 45 13.70 31.99 1.46
C ALA A 45 14.48 33.31 1.47
N THR A 46 15.82 33.24 1.51
CA THR A 46 16.70 34.42 1.48
C THR A 46 16.47 35.31 0.26
N THR A 47 16.27 34.71 -0.93
CA THR A 47 15.99 35.49 -2.15
C THR A 47 14.59 36.11 -2.16
N LEU A 48 13.60 35.42 -1.59
CA LEU A 48 12.19 35.80 -1.59
C LEU A 48 11.84 36.80 -0.49
N LEU A 49 12.66 36.90 0.57
CA LEU A 49 12.50 37.89 1.64
C LEU A 49 12.35 39.32 1.12
N LYS A 50 13.07 39.67 0.04
CA LYS A 50 13.00 41.01 -0.59
C LYS A 50 11.63 41.35 -1.16
N HIS A 51 10.85 40.32 -1.49
CA HIS A 51 9.53 40.43 -2.08
C HIS A 51 8.42 40.15 -1.05
N ASN A 52 8.79 39.96 0.23
CA ASN A 52 7.88 39.54 1.30
C ASN A 52 7.09 38.26 0.94
N ASP A 53 7.78 37.34 0.25
CA ASP A 53 7.23 36.08 -0.25
C ASP A 53 7.91 34.87 0.46
N LYS A 54 7.38 33.66 0.24
CA LYS A 54 7.79 32.44 0.94
C LYS A 54 8.29 31.37 -0.02
N PRO A 55 9.27 30.55 0.39
CA PRO A 55 9.66 29.37 -0.38
C PRO A 55 8.48 28.38 -0.50
N PRO A 56 8.52 27.44 -1.48
CA PRO A 56 7.46 26.44 -1.66
C PRO A 56 7.20 25.58 -0.42
N PHE A 57 8.23 25.30 0.38
CA PHE A 57 8.13 24.59 1.65
C PHE A 57 8.96 25.30 2.72
N ALA A 58 8.54 25.20 3.98
CA ALA A 58 9.28 25.80 5.09
C ALA A 58 10.62 25.09 5.34
N ASP A 59 10.61 23.76 5.26
CA ASP A 59 11.76 22.88 5.46
C ASP A 59 11.50 21.50 4.82
N CYS A 60 12.44 20.56 4.96
CA CYS A 60 12.28 19.19 4.49
C CYS A 60 11.13 18.45 5.20
N CYS A 61 10.82 18.78 6.45
CA CYS A 61 9.74 18.13 7.19
C CYS A 61 8.39 18.55 6.65
N ASP A 62 8.22 19.83 6.31
CA ASP A 62 7.04 20.37 5.64
C ASP A 62 6.84 19.70 4.27
N LEU A 63 7.90 19.61 3.46
CA LEU A 63 7.88 18.90 2.18
C LEU A 63 7.43 17.44 2.34
N TYR A 64 8.04 16.67 3.26
CA TYR A 64 7.68 15.26 3.45
C TYR A 64 6.26 15.09 3.98
N LYS A 65 5.82 15.96 4.90
CA LYS A 65 4.44 15.96 5.38
C LYS A 65 3.44 16.22 4.25
N THR A 66 3.71 17.17 3.36
CA THR A 66 2.85 17.47 2.21
C THR A 66 2.78 16.29 1.24
N ILE A 67 3.92 15.63 1.00
CA ILE A 67 3.95 14.38 0.22
C ILE A 67 3.11 13.29 0.90
N ASP A 68 3.25 13.09 2.21
CA ASP A 68 2.54 12.06 2.98
C ASP A 68 1.01 12.27 3.04
N ILE A 69 0.54 13.51 2.87
CA ILE A 69 -0.91 13.81 2.77
C ILE A 69 -1.44 13.82 1.33
N THR A 70 -0.60 13.54 0.33
CA THR A 70 -1.05 13.47 -1.07
C THR A 70 -2.10 12.36 -1.22
N PRO A 71 -3.32 12.66 -1.69
CA PRO A 71 -4.45 11.72 -1.70
C PRO A 71 -4.34 10.64 -2.79
N VAL A 72 -3.16 10.44 -3.37
CA VAL A 72 -2.93 9.38 -4.36
C VAL A 72 -2.52 8.11 -3.60
N GLY A 73 -3.47 7.19 -3.44
CA GLY A 73 -3.26 5.92 -2.74
C GLY A 73 -3.58 5.98 -1.25
N ASP A 74 -4.84 6.34 -0.97
CA ASP A 74 -5.63 6.62 0.25
C ASP A 74 -5.32 5.96 1.62
N ILE A 75 -4.23 5.21 1.80
CA ILE A 75 -3.97 4.49 3.06
C ILE A 75 -2.59 4.83 3.60
N LYS A 76 -2.60 5.52 4.74
CA LYS A 76 -1.40 5.97 5.44
C LYS A 76 -0.57 4.78 5.92
N TRP A 77 0.74 4.92 5.81
CA TRP A 77 1.67 4.02 6.47
C TRP A 77 1.58 4.21 8.00
N GLN A 78 1.60 3.08 8.69
CA GLN A 78 1.66 2.97 10.13
C GLN A 78 2.84 2.08 10.51
N SER A 79 3.31 2.19 11.75
CA SER A 79 4.34 1.29 12.25
C SER A 79 4.15 0.91 13.71
N PHE A 80 4.64 -0.28 14.04
CA PHE A 80 4.77 -0.76 15.41
C PHE A 80 6.03 -1.59 15.53
N LYS A 81 6.51 -1.75 16.77
CA LYS A 81 7.70 -2.56 17.05
C LYS A 81 7.29 -3.96 17.49
N VAL A 82 7.99 -4.96 16.99
CA VAL A 82 7.88 -6.36 17.42
C VAL A 82 9.21 -6.84 17.97
N GLN A 83 9.15 -7.78 18.91
CA GLN A 83 10.34 -8.43 19.47
C GLN A 83 10.02 -9.91 19.69
N TYR A 84 11.03 -10.75 19.59
CA TYR A 84 10.88 -12.18 19.88
C TYR A 84 10.51 -12.42 21.36
N THR A 85 9.40 -13.13 21.59
CA THR A 85 8.85 -13.43 22.93
C THR A 85 8.94 -14.91 23.30
N GLY A 86 9.54 -15.76 22.45
CA GLY A 86 9.68 -17.20 22.70
C GLY A 86 10.81 -17.55 23.68
N GLU A 87 11.04 -18.86 23.86
CA GLU A 87 12.10 -19.38 24.72
C GLU A 87 13.48 -18.96 24.23
N LYS A 88 14.28 -18.40 25.14
CA LYS A 88 15.65 -17.96 24.85
C LYS A 88 16.66 -18.97 25.38
N PRO A 89 17.76 -19.23 24.65
CA PRO A 89 18.85 -20.04 25.17
C PRO A 89 19.38 -19.47 26.50
N ALA A 90 19.72 -20.35 27.45
CA ALA A 90 20.25 -19.92 28.74
C ALA A 90 21.58 -19.15 28.61
N HIS A 91 22.36 -19.44 27.57
CA HIS A 91 23.66 -18.82 27.27
C HIS A 91 23.74 -18.49 25.78
N ASN A 92 24.50 -17.45 25.43
CA ASN A 92 24.70 -17.00 24.04
C ASN A 92 23.40 -16.67 23.29
N ILE A 93 22.55 -15.82 23.89
CA ILE A 93 21.32 -15.35 23.26
C ILE A 93 21.68 -14.65 21.94
N PRO A 94 21.18 -15.11 20.79
CA PRO A 94 21.40 -14.43 19.52
C PRO A 94 20.86 -12.99 19.55
N PRO A 95 21.57 -11.99 19.00
CA PRO A 95 21.14 -10.60 19.05
C PRO A 95 19.73 -10.37 18.49
N TRP A 96 19.31 -11.14 17.50
CA TRP A 96 17.98 -11.03 16.89
C TRP A 96 16.84 -11.34 17.87
N MET A 97 17.07 -12.12 18.93
CA MET A 97 16.04 -12.44 19.94
C MET A 97 15.80 -11.30 20.94
N ASP A 98 16.74 -10.36 21.06
CA ASP A 98 16.66 -9.22 21.98
C ASP A 98 16.44 -7.88 21.26
N GLN A 99 16.61 -7.83 19.94
CA GLN A 99 16.43 -6.61 19.17
C GLN A 99 14.94 -6.37 18.83
N PRO A 100 14.45 -5.13 18.97
CA PRO A 100 13.16 -4.74 18.43
C PRO A 100 13.26 -4.51 16.92
N TYR A 101 12.25 -4.95 16.17
CA TYR A 101 12.11 -4.74 14.74
C TYR A 101 10.92 -3.85 14.44
N ASP A 102 11.07 -2.92 13.51
CA ASP A 102 9.98 -2.09 13.02
C ASP A 102 9.18 -2.84 11.95
N VAL A 103 7.86 -2.93 12.14
CA VAL A 103 6.91 -3.38 11.14
C VAL A 103 6.22 -2.15 10.58
N TRP A 104 6.41 -1.89 9.29
CA TRP A 104 5.71 -0.84 8.55
C TRP A 104 4.59 -1.47 7.74
N TYR A 105 3.37 -0.95 7.88
CA TYR A 105 2.19 -1.52 7.24
C TYR A 105 1.17 -0.44 6.88
N ARG A 106 0.32 -0.76 5.91
CA ARG A 106 -0.97 -0.07 5.69
C ARG A 106 -2.06 -0.93 6.30
N ASP A 107 -3.13 -0.31 6.79
CA ASP A 107 -4.26 -1.05 7.36
C ASP A 107 -4.78 -2.07 6.31
N PRO A 108 -4.65 -3.40 6.55
CA PRO A 108 -5.03 -4.40 5.56
C PRO A 108 -6.52 -4.37 5.23
N HIS A 109 -7.37 -3.97 6.17
CA HIS A 109 -8.79 -3.84 5.96
C HIS A 109 -9.07 -2.70 4.96
N GLU A 110 -8.48 -1.53 5.19
CA GLU A 110 -8.61 -0.39 4.26
C GLU A 110 -7.99 -0.72 2.89
N VAL A 111 -6.89 -1.47 2.85
CA VAL A 111 -6.26 -1.91 1.58
C VAL A 111 -7.25 -2.76 0.77
N VAL A 112 -7.91 -3.72 1.41
CA VAL A 112 -8.93 -4.56 0.77
C VAL A 112 -10.13 -3.73 0.33
N HIS A 113 -10.61 -2.79 1.15
CA HIS A 113 -11.71 -1.89 0.77
C HIS A 113 -11.35 -1.05 -0.46
N ASN A 114 -10.14 -0.51 -0.53
CA ASN A 114 -9.70 0.26 -1.69
C ASN A 114 -9.56 -0.61 -2.96
N MET A 115 -9.10 -1.86 -2.82
CA MET A 115 -9.09 -2.81 -3.94
C MET A 115 -10.52 -3.08 -4.44
N LEU A 116 -11.47 -3.30 -3.53
CA LEU A 116 -12.88 -3.53 -3.88
C LEU A 116 -13.56 -2.29 -4.45
N ALA A 117 -13.16 -1.09 -4.02
CA ALA A 117 -13.70 0.17 -4.49
C ALA A 117 -13.14 0.58 -5.87
N ASN A 118 -12.08 -0.08 -6.37
CA ASN A 118 -11.47 0.23 -7.65
C ASN A 118 -12.46 -0.05 -8.81
N PRO A 119 -12.94 0.98 -9.54
CA PRO A 119 -13.87 0.78 -10.64
C PRO A 119 -13.33 -0.10 -11.77
N GLU A 120 -12.01 -0.15 -11.95
CA GLU A 120 -11.37 -0.98 -12.98
C GLU A 120 -11.59 -2.47 -12.73
N TYR A 121 -11.78 -2.89 -11.47
CA TYR A 121 -12.03 -4.28 -11.12
C TYR A 121 -13.51 -4.64 -11.07
N ALA A 122 -14.43 -3.67 -11.13
CA ALA A 122 -15.86 -3.90 -10.91
C ALA A 122 -16.47 -4.95 -11.88
N THR A 123 -15.95 -5.01 -13.12
CA THR A 123 -16.39 -5.97 -14.15
C THR A 123 -15.55 -7.25 -14.20
N GLU A 124 -14.41 -7.27 -13.51
CA GLU A 124 -13.43 -8.36 -13.53
C GLU A 124 -13.42 -9.17 -12.23
N MET A 125 -14.41 -8.97 -11.36
CA MET A 125 -14.57 -9.73 -10.13
C MET A 125 -15.69 -10.77 -10.21
N ASP A 126 -15.45 -11.94 -9.64
CA ASP A 126 -16.45 -12.96 -9.43
C ASP A 126 -17.06 -12.85 -8.04
N TYR A 127 -18.34 -12.49 -7.99
CA TYR A 127 -19.09 -12.25 -6.74
C TYR A 127 -19.54 -13.54 -6.04
N ARG A 128 -19.41 -14.69 -6.72
CA ARG A 128 -19.77 -16.02 -6.22
C ARG A 128 -18.82 -17.06 -6.80
N PRO A 129 -18.55 -18.15 -6.08
CA PRO A 129 -17.87 -19.29 -6.65
C PRO A 129 -18.70 -19.91 -7.77
N TYR A 130 -18.02 -20.56 -8.70
CA TYR A 130 -18.63 -21.20 -9.85
C TYR A 130 -17.84 -22.43 -10.25
N HIS A 131 -18.49 -23.38 -10.91
CA HIS A 131 -17.79 -24.48 -11.59
C HIS A 131 -17.98 -24.28 -13.07
N GLU A 132 -16.88 -24.35 -13.82
CA GLU A 132 -16.90 -24.33 -15.28
C GLU A 132 -16.57 -25.72 -15.79
N TYR A 133 -17.33 -26.22 -16.77
CA TYR A 133 -17.16 -27.56 -17.32
C TYR A 133 -16.94 -27.48 -18.83
N SER A 134 -16.02 -28.29 -19.33
CA SER A 134 -15.76 -28.46 -20.76
C SER A 134 -17.00 -29.00 -21.47
N SER A 135 -17.43 -28.34 -22.54
CA SER A 135 -18.54 -28.84 -23.37
C SER A 135 -18.21 -30.14 -24.10
N GLU A 136 -16.93 -30.48 -24.27
CA GLU A 136 -16.48 -31.66 -24.99
C GLU A 136 -16.28 -32.87 -24.08
N SER A 137 -15.74 -32.67 -22.88
CA SER A 137 -15.32 -33.74 -21.96
C SER A 137 -16.13 -33.81 -20.67
N ASP A 138 -17.00 -32.84 -20.38
CA ASP A 138 -17.73 -32.68 -19.09
C ASP A 138 -16.78 -32.61 -17.87
N GLU A 139 -15.51 -32.28 -18.11
CA GLU A 139 -14.49 -32.13 -17.07
C GLU A 139 -14.47 -30.70 -16.52
N CYS A 140 -14.29 -30.59 -15.21
CA CYS A 140 -14.18 -29.30 -14.54
C CYS A 140 -12.90 -28.57 -14.94
N GLN A 141 -13.03 -27.28 -15.26
CA GLN A 141 -11.93 -26.40 -15.62
C GLN A 141 -11.66 -25.40 -14.49
N TRP A 142 -10.38 -25.24 -14.18
CA TRP A 142 -9.91 -24.32 -13.15
C TRP A 142 -9.10 -23.21 -13.81
N GLN A 143 -9.65 -22.01 -13.83
CA GLN A 143 -8.97 -20.83 -14.38
C GLN A 143 -8.74 -19.80 -13.29
N ASP A 144 -9.83 -19.30 -12.69
CA ASP A 144 -9.77 -18.26 -11.66
C ASP A 144 -9.92 -18.85 -10.27
N PHE A 145 -9.48 -18.15 -9.23
CA PHE A 145 -9.49 -18.70 -7.87
C PHE A 145 -10.90 -19.08 -7.39
N MET A 146 -11.91 -18.29 -7.78
CA MET A 146 -13.32 -18.54 -7.47
C MET A 146 -13.91 -19.76 -8.18
N SER A 147 -13.20 -20.32 -9.17
CA SER A 147 -13.59 -21.60 -9.75
C SER A 147 -13.39 -22.73 -8.75
N GLY A 148 -12.31 -22.71 -7.95
CA GLY A 148 -11.91 -23.87 -7.12
C GLY A 148 -12.90 -24.28 -6.02
N ASP A 149 -12.95 -25.58 -5.74
CA ASP A 149 -13.77 -26.20 -4.68
C ASP A 149 -13.56 -25.57 -3.29
N TRP A 150 -12.36 -25.05 -3.02
CA TRP A 150 -12.09 -24.39 -1.74
C TRP A 150 -13.00 -23.17 -1.54
N ALA A 151 -13.16 -22.32 -2.57
CA ALA A 151 -14.00 -21.13 -2.48
C ALA A 151 -15.48 -21.52 -2.27
N TRP A 152 -15.93 -22.56 -2.97
CA TRP A 152 -17.26 -23.13 -2.80
C TRP A 152 -17.52 -23.59 -1.36
N ASN A 153 -16.61 -24.40 -0.83
CA ASN A 153 -16.70 -24.90 0.56
C ASN A 153 -16.73 -23.76 1.58
N GLN A 154 -15.98 -22.67 1.36
CA GLN A 154 -16.04 -21.51 2.24
C GLN A 154 -17.42 -20.85 2.20
N THR A 155 -18.00 -20.65 1.01
CA THR A 155 -19.35 -20.06 0.90
C THR A 155 -20.44 -20.94 1.51
N ASP A 156 -20.30 -22.27 1.45
CA ASP A 156 -21.21 -23.21 2.11
C ASP A 156 -21.11 -23.15 3.65
N ILE A 157 -19.93 -22.84 4.19
CA ILE A 157 -19.76 -22.62 5.62
C ILE A 157 -20.39 -21.29 6.03
N ILE A 158 -20.08 -20.21 5.29
CA ILE A 158 -20.55 -18.85 5.58
C ILE A 158 -22.08 -18.75 5.48
N SER A 159 -22.69 -19.39 4.49
CA SER A 159 -24.15 -19.36 4.26
C SER A 159 -24.97 -20.04 5.37
N LYS A 160 -24.34 -20.80 6.29
CA LYS A 160 -25.01 -21.35 7.48
C LYS A 160 -25.38 -20.27 8.48
N ASP A 161 -24.72 -19.12 8.43
CA ASP A 161 -25.03 -17.95 9.24
C ASP A 161 -26.10 -17.09 8.55
N PRO A 162 -27.32 -16.95 9.14
CA PRO A 162 -28.36 -16.10 8.57
C PRO A 162 -27.96 -14.63 8.43
N GLU A 163 -27.05 -14.11 9.25
CA GLU A 163 -26.58 -12.71 9.16
C GLU A 163 -25.68 -12.47 7.94
N MET A 164 -25.14 -13.54 7.35
CA MET A 164 -24.24 -13.48 6.20
C MET A 164 -24.95 -13.72 4.87
N LEU A 165 -26.27 -13.89 4.88
CA LEU A 165 -27.06 -14.07 3.67
C LEU A 165 -27.00 -12.82 2.78
N GLY A 166 -26.54 -13.00 1.54
CA GLY A 166 -26.34 -11.90 0.58
C GLY A 166 -24.96 -11.23 0.66
N SER A 167 -24.11 -11.64 1.60
CA SER A 167 -22.72 -11.18 1.66
C SER A 167 -21.89 -11.80 0.53
N MET A 168 -20.93 -11.04 0.03
CA MET A 168 -19.91 -11.52 -0.90
C MET A 168 -18.73 -12.09 -0.13
N PHE A 169 -18.30 -13.29 -0.49
CA PHE A 169 -17.05 -13.86 0.01
C PHE A 169 -15.86 -13.26 -0.76
N VAL A 170 -14.94 -12.61 -0.03
CA VAL A 170 -13.73 -12.00 -0.59
C VAL A 170 -12.51 -12.74 -0.02
N PRO A 171 -11.89 -13.65 -0.79
CA PRO A 171 -10.70 -14.34 -0.33
C PRO A 171 -9.49 -13.40 -0.34
N VAL A 172 -8.80 -13.29 0.79
CA VAL A 172 -7.55 -12.54 0.93
C VAL A 172 -6.38 -13.52 0.83
N ILE A 173 -5.42 -13.23 -0.04
CA ILE A 173 -4.15 -13.96 -0.14
C ILE A 173 -2.99 -13.09 0.34
N LEU A 174 -2.05 -13.74 1.04
CA LEU A 174 -0.81 -13.13 1.48
C LEU A 174 0.37 -13.80 0.78
N GLY A 175 1.31 -13.01 0.28
CA GLY A 175 2.58 -13.48 -0.27
C GLY A 175 3.72 -12.79 0.45
N SER A 176 4.77 -13.52 0.81
CA SER A 176 5.99 -12.92 1.38
C SER A 176 7.20 -13.37 0.59
N ASP A 177 8.10 -12.43 0.35
CA ASP A 177 9.44 -12.71 -0.15
C ASP A 177 10.48 -12.21 0.84
N LYS A 178 11.72 -12.67 0.65
CA LYS A 178 12.89 -12.14 1.37
C LYS A 178 13.69 -11.35 0.36
N THR A 179 13.85 -10.06 0.59
CA THR A 179 14.58 -9.17 -0.31
C THR A 179 15.78 -8.57 0.39
N MET A 180 16.96 -8.77 -0.16
CA MET A 180 18.20 -8.17 0.34
C MET A 180 18.36 -6.78 -0.27
N VAL A 181 18.39 -5.73 0.56
CA VAL A 181 18.60 -4.35 0.07
C VAL A 181 20.11 -4.07 0.02
N SER A 182 20.65 -4.01 -1.19
CA SER A 182 22.09 -3.98 -1.42
C SER A 182 22.74 -2.58 -1.47
N VAL A 183 22.00 -1.48 -1.28
CA VAL A 183 22.58 -0.13 -1.45
C VAL A 183 22.47 0.73 -0.17
N ALA A 184 23.63 1.26 0.23
CA ALA A 184 23.91 2.32 1.21
C ALA A 184 23.59 2.12 2.71
N THR A 185 22.81 1.11 3.13
CA THR A 185 22.36 1.01 4.55
C THR A 185 22.85 -0.22 5.32
N GLY A 186 23.90 -0.90 4.83
CA GLY A 186 24.54 -2.02 5.53
C GLY A 186 23.66 -3.25 5.65
N ALA A 187 23.63 -4.10 4.62
CA ALA A 187 23.17 -5.50 4.66
C ALA A 187 21.92 -5.78 5.53
N ASN A 188 20.86 -4.96 5.40
CA ASN A 188 19.57 -5.24 6.02
C ASN A 188 18.70 -6.03 5.05
N ASP A 189 18.17 -7.16 5.53
CA ASP A 189 17.16 -7.95 4.84
C ASP A 189 15.78 -7.36 5.18
N TYR A 190 14.98 -7.10 4.15
CA TYR A 190 13.56 -6.79 4.30
C TYR A 190 12.73 -8.02 3.98
N TYR A 191 11.57 -8.12 4.63
CA TYR A 191 10.60 -9.19 4.40
C TYR A 191 9.27 -8.54 4.02
N PRO A 192 9.07 -8.19 2.74
CA PRO A 192 7.77 -7.71 2.30
C PRO A 192 6.68 -8.75 2.55
N LEU A 193 5.50 -8.24 2.89
CA LEU A 193 4.26 -9.00 2.90
C LEU A 193 3.27 -8.30 1.98
N TYR A 194 2.91 -8.95 0.90
CA TYR A 194 1.95 -8.49 -0.09
C TYR A 194 0.57 -9.06 0.24
N VAL A 195 -0.46 -8.24 0.05
CA VAL A 195 -1.87 -8.57 0.23
C VAL A 195 -2.55 -8.41 -1.12
N SER A 196 -3.44 -9.35 -1.48
CA SER A 196 -4.33 -9.20 -2.63
C SER A 196 -5.67 -9.91 -2.37
N ILE A 197 -6.70 -9.49 -3.09
CA ILE A 197 -7.99 -10.18 -3.15
C ILE A 197 -7.99 -11.16 -4.32
N ARG A 198 -8.55 -12.35 -4.10
CA ARG A 198 -8.55 -13.45 -5.09
C ARG A 198 -9.87 -13.63 -5.82
N ASN A 199 -10.85 -12.77 -5.59
CA ASN A 199 -12.06 -12.75 -6.38
C ASN A 199 -11.93 -11.95 -7.68
N VAL A 200 -10.75 -11.37 -7.99
CA VAL A 200 -10.44 -10.77 -9.30
C VAL A 200 -9.97 -11.87 -10.26
N ARG A 201 -10.42 -11.82 -11.51
CA ARG A 201 -10.04 -12.74 -12.58
C ARG A 201 -8.57 -12.59 -12.96
N ASN A 202 -7.96 -13.68 -13.40
CA ASN A 202 -6.53 -13.77 -13.70
C ASN A 202 -6.09 -13.04 -14.99
N ASN A 203 -7.03 -12.49 -15.76
CA ASN A 203 -6.77 -11.71 -16.98
C ASN A 203 -6.43 -10.24 -16.69
N VAL A 204 -6.50 -9.81 -15.43
CA VAL A 204 -6.21 -8.45 -14.95
C VAL A 204 -4.77 -8.30 -14.45
#